data_AF-A0A2V8L8X7-F1
#
_entry.id   AF-A0A2V8L8X7-F1
#
_cell.length_a   1.000
_cell.length_b   1.000
_cell.length_c   1.000
_cell.angle_alpha   90.00
_cell.angle_beta   90.00
_cell.angle_gamma   90.00
#
_symmetry.space_group_name_H-M   'P 1'
#
loop_
_entity.id
_entity.type
_entity.pdbx_description
1 polymer ?
#
loop_
_entity_poly.entity_id
_entity_poly.type
_entity_poly.pdbx_seq_one_letter_code
_entity_poly.pdbx_strand_id
1 'polypeptide(L)'
;MNPFDKDFREALQRREPPPGFAEKVLSRARQLDSRPKRFFTWRWAAAAAAAVLVLTVGSLEYREHLRRIEGERAKEQVMLALRLTGSELRGVQERLARVQQRVIEVPEK
;
A
#
# COMPACT_ATOMS: atom_id res chain seq x y z
N MET A 1 29.99 52.58 9.74
CA MET A 1 30.02 51.22 10.32
C MET A 1 28.75 51.05 11.13
N ASN A 2 27.90 50.08 10.78
CA ASN A 2 26.55 49.93 11.33
C ASN A 2 26.64 49.47 12.81
N PRO A 3 25.81 49.97 13.75
CA PRO A 3 25.76 49.47 15.13
C PRO A 3 25.69 47.94 15.23
N PHE A 4 24.91 47.29 14.36
CA PHE A 4 24.82 45.82 14.30
C PHE A 4 26.18 45.14 14.03
N ASP A 5 27.01 45.71 13.14
CA ASP A 5 28.33 45.16 12.81
C ASP A 5 29.29 45.22 14.02
N LYS A 6 29.09 46.21 14.92
CA LYS A 6 29.88 46.35 16.14
C LYS A 6 29.48 45.29 17.16
N ASP A 7 28.18 45.12 17.39
CA ASP A 7 27.66 44.14 18.36
C ASP A 7 28.00 42.71 17.95
N PHE A 8 27.90 42.39 16.65
CA PHE A 8 28.27 41.08 16.12
C PHE A 8 29.77 40.80 16.27
N ARG A 9 30.61 41.81 16.01
CA ARG A 9 32.06 41.71 16.18
C ARG A 9 32.42 41.54 17.65
N GLU A 10 31.73 42.22 18.57
CA GLU A 10 31.94 42.08 20.01
C GLU A 10 31.52 40.69 20.50
N ALA A 11 30.38 40.17 20.03
CA ALA A 11 29.90 38.84 20.39
C ALA A 11 30.82 37.70 19.94
N LEU A 12 31.52 37.88 18.80
CA LEU A 12 32.47 36.89 18.26
C LEU A 12 33.89 37.05 18.81
N GLN A 13 34.18 38.07 19.61
CA GLN A 13 35.49 38.19 20.23
C GLN A 13 35.74 37.00 21.15
N ARG A 14 36.91 36.39 20.99
CA ARG A 14 37.35 35.29 21.83
C ARG A 14 37.51 35.80 23.26
N ARG A 15 36.66 35.31 24.16
CA ARG A 15 36.80 35.48 25.62
C ARG A 15 37.32 34.19 26.22
N GLU A 16 38.33 34.32 27.07
CA GLU A 16 38.82 33.15 27.81
C GLU A 16 37.76 32.69 28.81
N PRO A 17 37.44 31.40 28.83
CA PRO A 17 36.47 30.88 29.77
C PRO A 17 37.04 30.96 31.21
N PRO A 18 36.18 31.15 32.22
CA PRO A 18 36.61 31.13 33.61
C PRO A 18 37.20 29.76 33.99
N PRO A 19 38.10 29.71 35.00
CA PRO A 19 38.70 28.48 35.46
C PRO A 19 37.62 27.46 35.88
N GLY A 20 37.79 26.19 35.49
CA GLY A 20 36.83 25.12 35.77
C GLY A 20 35.60 25.07 34.85
N PHE A 21 35.46 25.97 33.88
CA PHE A 21 34.34 25.95 32.92
C PHE A 21 34.27 24.64 32.12
N ALA A 22 35.42 24.19 31.60
CA ALA A 22 35.50 22.96 30.82
C ALA A 22 35.04 21.73 31.65
N GLU A 23 35.48 21.64 32.90
CA GLU A 23 35.10 20.55 33.80
C GLU A 23 33.60 20.58 34.11
N LYS A 24 33.02 21.76 34.35
CA LYS A 24 31.59 21.94 34.59
C LYS A 24 30.72 21.58 33.38
N VAL A 25 31.17 21.93 32.17
CA VAL A 25 30.49 21.55 30.92
C VAL A 25 30.57 20.04 30.70
N LEU A 26 31.74 19.45 30.86
CA LEU A 26 31.95 18.01 30.69
C LEU A 26 31.18 17.19 31.72
N SER A 27 31.11 17.63 32.98
CA SER A 27 30.32 16.93 34.01
C SER A 27 28.83 16.96 33.70
N ARG A 28 28.32 18.12 33.23
CA ARG A 28 26.91 18.28 32.86
C ARG A 28 26.54 17.50 31.59
N ALA A 29 27.44 17.43 30.61
CA ALA A 29 27.25 16.62 29.40
C ALA A 29 27.12 15.13 29.75
N ARG A 30 28.03 14.61 30.59
CA ARG A 30 27.98 13.21 31.06
C ARG A 30 26.70 12.90 31.84
N GLN A 31 26.20 13.83 32.65
CA GLN A 31 24.92 13.66 33.35
C GLN A 31 23.71 13.57 32.41
N LEU A 32 23.74 14.26 31.27
CA LEU A 32 22.68 14.23 30.27
C LEU A 32 22.71 12.91 29.46
N ASP A 33 23.90 12.39 29.14
CA ASP A 33 24.04 11.09 28.46
C ASP A 33 23.58 9.92 29.32
N SER A 34 23.74 10.00 30.64
CA SER A 34 23.27 8.99 31.59
C SER A 34 21.75 8.99 31.80
N ARG A 35 21.01 9.98 31.26
CA ARG A 35 19.55 9.94 31.33
C ARG A 35 19.04 8.86 30.37
N PRO A 36 18.27 7.88 30.85
CA PRO A 36 17.80 6.81 29.98
C PRO A 36 16.91 7.43 28.91
N LYS A 37 17.30 7.30 27.64
CA LYS A 37 16.51 7.66 26.44
C LYS A 37 15.21 6.83 26.29
N ARG A 38 14.76 6.19 27.37
CA ARG A 38 13.63 5.25 27.45
C ARG A 38 12.34 5.83 26.89
N PHE A 39 12.08 7.12 27.13
CA PHE A 39 10.88 7.80 26.62
C PHE A 39 10.89 8.00 25.11
N PHE A 40 12.06 8.25 24.52
CA PHE A 40 12.19 8.38 23.07
C PHE A 40 12.06 7.01 22.42
N THR A 41 12.75 5.99 22.94
CA THR A 41 12.70 4.62 22.38
C THR A 41 11.30 4.01 22.44
N TRP A 42 10.51 4.30 23.48
CA TRP A 42 9.17 3.71 23.61
C TRP A 42 8.16 4.30 22.63
N ARG A 43 8.27 5.60 22.30
CA ARG A 43 7.44 6.24 21.28
C ARG A 43 7.72 5.68 19.89
N TRP A 44 8.99 5.47 19.54
CA TRP A 44 9.38 4.88 18.27
C TRP A 44 9.03 3.39 18.19
N ALA A 45 9.17 2.65 19.29
CA ALA A 45 8.75 1.25 19.36
C ALA A 45 7.23 1.10 19.18
N ALA A 46 6.43 1.96 19.82
CA ALA A 46 4.98 1.98 19.66
C ALA A 46 4.56 2.35 18.22
N ALA A 47 5.22 3.34 17.61
CA ALA A 47 4.97 3.72 16.22
C ALA A 47 5.32 2.59 15.24
N ALA A 48 6.44 1.89 15.46
CA ALA A 48 6.83 0.74 14.66
C ALA A 48 5.83 -0.41 14.80
N ALA A 49 5.37 -0.71 16.02
CA ALA A 49 4.36 -1.75 16.25
C ALA A 49 3.02 -1.42 15.58
N ALA A 50 2.58 -0.16 15.64
CA ALA A 50 1.37 0.30 14.94
C ALA A 50 1.50 0.19 13.43
N ALA A 51 2.65 0.55 12.85
CA ALA A 51 2.90 0.41 11.42
C ALA A 51 2.84 -1.06 10.96
N VAL A 52 3.43 -1.98 11.73
CA VAL A 52 3.37 -3.42 11.44
C VAL A 52 1.93 -3.93 11.50
N LEU A 53 1.14 -3.51 12.49
CA LEU A 53 -0.28 -3.88 12.60
C LEU A 53 -1.12 -3.40 11.42
N VAL A 54 -0.91 -2.16 10.95
CA VAL A 54 -1.63 -1.63 9.78
C VAL A 54 -1.27 -2.40 8.52
N LEU A 55 0.01 -2.75 8.33
CA LEU A 55 0.46 -3.54 7.19
C LEU A 55 -0.11 -4.96 7.20
N THR A 56 -0.14 -5.63 8.36
CA THR A 56 -0.69 -6.99 8.45
C THR A 56 -2.20 -7.01 8.24
N VAL A 57 -2.95 -6.11 8.87
CA VAL A 57 -4.41 -6.01 8.68
C VAL A 57 -4.76 -5.59 7.25
N GLY A 58 -4.09 -4.57 6.71
CA GLY A 58 -4.31 -4.11 5.33
C GLY A 58 -3.97 -5.17 4.28
N SER A 59 -2.97 -6.01 4.52
CA SER A 59 -2.60 -7.09 3.60
C SER A 59 -3.65 -8.20 3.48
N LEU A 60 -4.45 -8.45 4.54
CA LEU A 60 -5.50 -9.45 4.49
C LEU A 60 -6.68 -8.98 3.63
N GLU A 61 -7.13 -7.75 3.81
CA GLU A 61 -8.22 -7.18 3.00
C GLU A 61 -7.83 -7.02 1.53
N TYR A 62 -6.55 -6.70 1.26
CA TYR A 62 -6.08 -6.54 -0.12
C TYR A 62 -6.12 -7.84 -0.93
N ARG A 63 -5.93 -9.01 -0.27
CA ARG A 63 -6.03 -10.31 -0.93
C ARG A 63 -7.47 -10.65 -1.34
N GLU A 64 -8.45 -10.24 -0.54
CA GLU A 64 -9.87 -10.41 -0.85
C GLU A 64 -10.27 -9.59 -2.09
N HIS A 65 -9.76 -8.36 -2.20
CA HIS A 65 -10.03 -7.48 -3.34
C HIS A 65 -9.39 -7.97 -4.65
N LEU A 66 -8.13 -8.42 -4.60
CA LEU A 66 -7.46 -8.98 -5.78
C LEU A 66 -8.19 -10.21 -6.34
N ARG A 67 -8.70 -11.09 -5.47
CA ARG A 67 -9.48 -12.26 -5.89
C ARG A 67 -10.77 -11.89 -6.61
N ARG A 68 -11.42 -10.78 -6.23
CA ARG A 68 -12.62 -10.31 -6.92
C ARG A 68 -12.32 -9.85 -8.34
N ILE A 69 -11.21 -9.12 -8.54
CA ILE A 69 -10.81 -8.60 -9.85
C ILE A 69 -10.42 -9.74 -10.80
N GLU A 70 -9.70 -10.76 -10.32
CA GLU A 70 -9.36 -11.92 -11.14
C GLU A 70 -10.59 -12.77 -11.49
N GLY A 71 -11.55 -12.92 -10.56
CA GLY A 71 -12.80 -13.64 -10.79
C GLY A 71 -13.72 -12.97 -11.82
N GLU A 72 -13.74 -11.64 -11.89
CA GLU A 72 -14.57 -10.91 -12.85
C GLU A 72 -14.13 -11.13 -14.30
N ARG A 73 -12.81 -11.11 -14.57
CA ARG A 73 -12.30 -11.39 -15.93
C ARG A 73 -12.60 -12.80 -16.39
N ALA A 74 -12.45 -13.79 -15.50
CA ALA A 74 -12.80 -15.17 -15.81
C ALA A 74 -14.31 -15.31 -16.11
N LYS A 75 -15.15 -14.61 -15.35
CA LYS A 75 -16.61 -14.63 -15.53
C LYS A 75 -17.03 -14.03 -16.88
N GLU A 76 -16.41 -12.94 -17.32
CA GLU A 76 -16.68 -12.33 -18.63
C GLU A 76 -16.38 -13.29 -19.78
N GLN A 77 -15.22 -13.95 -19.76
CA GLN A 77 -14.83 -14.90 -20.81
C GLN A 77 -15.78 -16.09 -20.89
N VAL A 78 -16.20 -16.65 -19.75
CA VAL A 78 -17.16 -17.76 -19.70
C VAL A 78 -18.54 -17.33 -20.23
N MET A 79 -19.00 -16.14 -19.86
CA MET A 79 -20.26 -15.58 -20.39
C MET A 79 -20.23 -15.37 -21.91
N LEU A 80 -19.10 -14.92 -22.44
CA LEU A 80 -18.89 -14.76 -23.88
C LEU A 80 -18.93 -16.11 -24.61
N ALA A 81 -18.22 -17.10 -24.09
CA ALA A 81 -18.24 -18.46 -24.63
C ALA A 81 -19.66 -19.06 -24.61
N LEU A 82 -20.40 -18.90 -23.52
CA LEU A 82 -21.79 -19.37 -23.42
C LEU A 82 -22.73 -18.69 -24.42
N ARG A 83 -22.57 -17.38 -24.66
CA ARG A 83 -23.36 -16.65 -25.66
C ARG A 83 -23.07 -17.12 -27.09
N LEU A 84 -21.80 -17.34 -27.40
CA LEU A 84 -21.39 -17.89 -28.70
C LEU A 84 -21.98 -19.29 -28.90
N THR A 85 -21.78 -20.18 -27.94
CA THR A 85 -22.30 -21.56 -28.02
C THR A 85 -23.83 -21.59 -28.07
N GLY A 86 -24.51 -20.73 -27.32
CA GLY A 86 -25.97 -20.62 -27.36
C GLY A 86 -26.50 -20.13 -28.72
N SER A 87 -25.74 -19.30 -29.44
CA SER A 87 -26.10 -18.84 -30.78
C SER A 87 -25.93 -19.94 -31.85
N GLU A 88 -24.89 -20.76 -31.73
CA GLU A 88 -24.68 -21.92 -32.60
C GLU A 88 -25.71 -23.03 -32.34
N LEU A 89 -26.11 -23.24 -31.08
CA LEU A 89 -27.12 -24.23 -30.73
C LEU A 89 -28.48 -23.94 -31.38
N ARG A 90 -28.86 -22.66 -31.50
CA ARG A 90 -30.09 -22.25 -32.21
C ARG A 90 -30.02 -22.54 -33.70
N GLY A 91 -28.85 -22.32 -34.32
CA GLY A 91 -28.63 -22.64 -35.73
C GLY A 91 -28.75 -24.15 -36.01
N VAL A 92 -28.26 -25.00 -35.11
CA VAL A 92 -28.41 -26.46 -35.20
C VAL A 92 -29.87 -26.87 -35.00
N GLN A 93 -30.58 -26.23 -34.06
CA GLN A 93 -31.98 -26.53 -33.77
C GLN A 93 -32.91 -26.18 -34.95
N GLU A 94 -32.68 -25.05 -35.62
CA GLU A 94 -33.42 -24.68 -36.84
C GLU A 94 -33.12 -25.60 -38.04
N ARG A 95 -31.90 -26.13 -38.12
CA ARG A 95 -31.54 -27.11 -39.16
C ARG A 95 -32.20 -28.45 -38.88
N LEU A 96 -32.22 -28.91 -37.63
CA LEU A 96 -32.93 -30.13 -37.22
C LEU A 96 -34.44 -30.02 -37.46
N ALA A 97 -35.06 -28.88 -37.12
CA ALA A 97 -36.49 -28.67 -37.35
C ALA A 97 -36.86 -28.76 -38.85
N ARG A 98 -36.02 -28.20 -39.74
CA ARG A 98 -36.21 -28.29 -41.20
C ARG A 98 -36.01 -29.70 -41.75
N VAL A 99 -35.03 -30.44 -41.23
CA VAL A 99 -34.79 -31.84 -41.64
C VAL A 99 -35.94 -32.74 -41.20
N GLN A 100 -36.48 -32.53 -40.00
CA GLN A 100 -37.60 -33.32 -39.48
C GLN A 100 -38.89 -33.12 -40.29
N GLN A 101 -39.16 -31.91 -40.80
CA GLN A 101 -40.27 -31.66 -41.74
C GLN A 101 -40.11 -32.37 -43.08
N ARG A 102 -38.89 -32.42 -43.64
CA ARG A 102 -38.63 -33.11 -44.93
C ARG A 102 -38.78 -34.62 -44.84
N VAL A 103 -38.51 -35.22 -43.69
CA VAL A 103 -38.61 -36.68 -43.50
C VAL A 103 -40.08 -37.14 -43.40
N ILE A 104 -41.00 -36.25 -42.99
CA ILE A 104 -42.44 -36.56 -42.89
C ILE A 104 -43.13 -36.48 -44.27
N GLU A 105 -42.48 -35.91 -45.29
CA GLU A 105 -43.02 -35.75 -46.64
C GLU A 105 -42.60 -36.85 -47.63
N VAL A 106 -41.97 -37.94 -47.18
CA VAL A 106 -41.62 -39.06 -48.07
C VAL A 106 -42.91 -39.83 -48.44
N PRO A 107 -43.37 -39.78 -49.70
CA PRO A 107 -44.57 -40.49 -50.10
C PRO A 107 -44.28 -41.99 -50.23
N GLU A 108 -45.15 -42.81 -49.63
CA GLU A 108 -45.24 -44.25 -49.88
C GLU A 108 -45.29 -44.52 -51.39
N LYS A 109 -44.42 -45.42 -51.85
CA LYS A 109 -44.56 -46.14 -53.11
C LYS A 109 -44.43 -47.62 -52.84
#